data_AF-A0A0W0FPH8-F1
#
_entry.id   AF-A0A0W0FPH8-F1
#
_cell.length_a   1.000
_cell.length_b   1.000
_cell.length_c   1.000
_cell.angle_alpha   90.00
_cell.angle_beta   90.00
_cell.angle_gamma   90.00
#
_symmetry.space_group_name_H-M   'P 1'
#
loop_
_entity.id
_entity.type
_entity.pdbx_description
1 polymer ?
#
loop_
_entity_poly.entity_id
_entity_poly.type
_entity_poly.pdbx_seq_one_letter_code
_entity_poly.pdbx_strand_id
1 'polypeptide(L)'
;MSANASSSTQQSADSCKTAEEYPASTIPDLSGCMYSRLTCIWNNPEVLKVMSPDVPIVKFLAEVAEPEYSPLPVCKPGESTTLYSAHMRVASAAQSRLEADWLAALEAREEQLADWKRWCITYKKIENG
;
A
#
# COMPACT_ATOMS: atom_id res chain seq x y z
N MET A 1 11.01 -64.88 -9.86
CA MET A 1 10.41 -64.23 -8.68
C MET A 1 10.35 -62.73 -8.96
N SER A 2 9.17 -62.17 -9.22
CA SER A 2 8.97 -60.73 -9.46
C SER A 2 8.25 -60.11 -8.27
N ALA A 3 8.84 -59.07 -7.69
CA ALA A 3 8.25 -58.29 -6.62
C ALA A 3 7.24 -57.31 -7.19
N ASN A 4 5.96 -57.48 -6.86
CA ASN A 4 4.94 -56.45 -7.08
C ASN A 4 5.06 -55.45 -5.94
N ALA A 5 5.61 -54.26 -6.22
CA ALA A 5 5.51 -53.12 -5.32
C ALA A 5 4.11 -52.52 -5.47
N SER A 6 3.26 -52.78 -4.47
CA SER A 6 1.92 -52.22 -4.33
C SER A 6 2.05 -50.75 -3.92
N SER A 7 1.70 -49.82 -4.82
CA SER A 7 1.63 -48.40 -4.48
C SER A 7 0.18 -48.05 -4.17
N SER A 8 -0.14 -48.02 -2.87
CA SER A 8 -1.42 -47.55 -2.34
C SER A 8 -1.48 -46.03 -2.51
N THR A 9 -2.25 -45.55 -3.49
CA THR A 9 -2.58 -44.13 -3.61
C THR A 9 -3.63 -43.81 -2.55
N GLN A 10 -3.20 -43.36 -1.36
CA GLN A 10 -4.09 -42.67 -0.42
C GLN A 10 -4.46 -41.33 -1.03
N GLN A 11 -5.65 -41.26 -1.62
CA GLN A 11 -6.28 -40.01 -1.98
C GLN A 11 -6.82 -39.37 -0.68
N SER A 12 -6.05 -38.43 -0.11
CA SER A 12 -6.56 -37.56 0.97
C SER A 12 -7.63 -36.67 0.35
N ALA A 13 -8.89 -37.05 0.51
CA ALA A 13 -10.02 -36.18 0.24
C ALA A 13 -10.16 -35.20 1.41
N ASP A 14 -9.21 -34.30 1.56
CA ASP A 14 -9.42 -33.10 2.37
C ASP A 14 -10.43 -32.26 1.61
N SER A 15 -11.67 -32.40 2.04
CA SER A 15 -12.84 -31.67 1.57
C SER A 15 -12.56 -30.17 1.65
N CYS A 16 -12.10 -29.58 0.55
CA CYS A 16 -12.10 -28.14 0.38
C CYS A 16 -13.56 -27.69 0.50
N LYS A 17 -13.89 -27.05 1.63
CA LYS A 17 -15.14 -26.33 1.81
C LYS A 17 -15.41 -25.52 0.54
N THR A 18 -16.57 -25.74 -0.05
CA THR A 18 -17.15 -24.93 -1.12
C THR A 18 -16.95 -23.45 -0.77
N ALA A 19 -16.16 -22.75 -1.58
CA ALA A 19 -16.05 -21.30 -1.48
C ALA A 19 -17.44 -20.73 -1.76
N GLU A 20 -17.95 -19.88 -0.86
CA GLU A 20 -19.18 -19.13 -1.12
C GLU A 20 -19.00 -18.37 -2.43
N GLU A 21 -19.73 -18.82 -3.45
CA GLU A 21 -19.71 -18.24 -4.78
C GLU A 21 -20.47 -16.90 -4.69
N TYR A 22 -19.72 -15.82 -4.46
CA TYR A 22 -20.28 -14.48 -4.53
C TYR A 22 -20.89 -14.28 -5.93
N PRO A 23 -22.13 -13.75 -6.02
CA PRO A 23 -22.72 -13.48 -7.33
C PRO A 23 -21.79 -12.55 -8.09
N ALA A 24 -21.31 -13.01 -9.25
CA ALA A 24 -20.48 -12.22 -10.14
C ALA A 24 -21.28 -10.97 -10.56
N SER A 25 -21.02 -9.87 -9.86
CA SER A 25 -21.64 -8.59 -10.19
C SER A 25 -21.01 -8.12 -11.49
N THR A 26 -21.83 -7.97 -12.53
CA THR A 26 -21.40 -7.38 -13.79
C THR A 26 -20.87 -5.98 -13.49
N ILE A 27 -19.58 -5.76 -13.71
CA ILE A 27 -18.97 -4.43 -13.59
C ILE A 27 -19.70 -3.55 -14.61
N PRO A 28 -20.36 -2.46 -14.16
CA PRO A 28 -21.07 -1.58 -15.08
C PRO A 28 -20.06 -1.01 -16.08
N ASP A 29 -20.40 -1.06 -17.37
CA ASP A 29 -19.55 -0.53 -18.42
C ASP A 29 -19.43 1.00 -18.26
N LEU A 30 -18.26 1.44 -17.81
CA LEU A 30 -17.93 2.84 -17.61
C LEU A 30 -17.48 3.52 -18.92
N SER A 31 -17.50 2.82 -20.05
CA SER A 31 -17.04 3.35 -21.35
C SER A 31 -17.82 4.59 -21.83
N GLY A 32 -19.03 4.82 -21.31
CA GLY A 32 -19.86 5.99 -21.60
C GLY A 32 -19.83 7.10 -20.54
N CYS A 33 -19.21 6.86 -19.38
CA CYS A 33 -19.13 7.86 -18.32
C CYS A 33 -17.96 8.81 -18.60
N MET A 34 -18.22 9.89 -19.34
CA MET A 34 -17.36 11.07 -19.25
C MET A 34 -17.49 11.62 -17.83
N TYR A 35 -16.66 11.15 -16.91
CA TYR A 35 -16.49 11.80 -15.62
C TYR A 35 -16.14 13.25 -15.91
N SER A 36 -16.93 14.19 -15.35
CA SER A 36 -16.58 15.60 -15.35
C SER A 36 -15.12 15.69 -14.93
N ARG A 37 -14.26 16.17 -15.83
CA ARG A 37 -12.82 16.32 -15.58
C ARG A 37 -12.69 16.97 -14.22
N LEU A 38 -12.17 16.23 -13.24
CA LEU A 38 -11.98 16.67 -11.86
C LEU A 38 -11.00 17.84 -11.88
N THR A 39 -11.54 19.01 -12.14
CA THR A 39 -10.86 20.31 -12.07
C THR A 39 -11.01 20.81 -10.64
N CYS A 40 -10.72 19.95 -9.66
CA CYS A 40 -10.43 20.44 -8.33
C CYS A 40 -9.04 21.07 -8.44
N ILE A 41 -9.01 22.36 -8.76
CA ILE A 41 -7.81 23.17 -8.71
C ILE A 41 -7.50 23.30 -7.21
N TRP A 42 -6.68 22.39 -6.69
CA TRP A 42 -6.13 22.40 -5.33
C TRP A 42 -5.20 23.60 -5.05
N ASN A 43 -5.13 24.56 -5.98
CA ASN A 43 -4.31 25.76 -5.86
C ASN A 43 -5.07 26.95 -5.28
N ASN A 44 -6.30 26.77 -4.78
CA ASN A 44 -6.99 27.84 -4.06
C ASN A 44 -6.53 27.84 -2.58
N PRO A 45 -5.72 28.82 -2.16
CA PRO A 45 -5.21 28.89 -0.79
C PRO A 45 -6.33 29.04 0.25
N GLU A 46 -7.47 29.63 -0.11
CA GLU A 46 -8.61 29.76 0.80
C GLU A 46 -9.30 28.41 1.07
N VAL A 47 -9.38 27.53 0.06
CA VAL A 47 -9.94 26.16 0.23
C VAL A 47 -9.02 25.33 1.12
N LEU A 48 -7.70 25.44 0.91
CA LEU A 48 -6.70 24.79 1.76
C LEU A 48 -6.75 25.30 3.22
N LYS A 49 -6.95 26.61 3.41
CA LYS A 49 -7.04 27.25 4.73
C LYS A 49 -8.29 26.82 5.50
N VAL A 50 -9.43 26.64 4.82
CA VAL A 50 -10.68 26.16 5.44
C VAL A 50 -10.56 24.69 5.88
N MET A 51 -9.85 23.85 5.12
CA MET A 51 -9.62 22.45 5.51
C MET A 51 -8.54 22.28 6.59
N SER A 52 -7.86 23.36 6.97
CA SER A 52 -6.67 23.31 7.81
C SER A 52 -6.55 24.49 8.79
N PRO A 53 -7.54 24.69 9.69
CA PRO A 53 -7.43 25.77 10.68
C PRO A 53 -6.26 25.57 11.66
N ASP A 54 -5.79 24.33 11.88
CA ASP A 54 -4.79 23.99 12.90
C ASP A 54 -3.56 23.19 12.40
N VAL A 55 -3.43 22.88 11.10
CA VAL A 55 -2.24 22.14 10.64
C VAL A 55 -1.17 23.16 10.22
N PRO A 56 0.02 23.17 10.85
CA PRO A 56 1.09 24.05 10.42
C PRO A 56 1.45 23.69 8.98
N ILE A 57 1.32 24.67 8.08
CA ILE A 57 1.81 24.57 6.71
C ILE A 57 3.34 24.43 6.81
N VAL A 58 3.82 23.19 6.70
CA VAL A 58 5.25 22.90 6.63
C VAL A 58 5.76 23.49 5.31
N LYS A 59 6.40 24.65 5.40
CA LYS A 59 7.13 25.22 4.27
C LYS A 59 8.38 24.38 4.09
N PHE A 60 8.40 23.53 3.08
CA PHE A 60 9.64 22.92 2.61
C PHE A 60 10.52 24.05 2.10
N LEU A 61 11.54 24.41 2.89
CA LEU A 61 12.50 25.46 2.52
C LEU A 61 13.52 24.97 1.47
N ALA A 62 13.53 23.67 1.18
CA ALA A 62 14.39 23.08 0.15
C ALA A 62 13.61 22.91 -1.15
N GLU A 63 14.16 23.42 -2.24
CA GLU A 63 13.74 23.10 -3.59
C GLU A 63 13.95 21.59 -3.80
N VAL A 64 12.86 20.84 -3.87
CA VAL A 64 12.91 19.40 -4.14
C VAL A 64 13.24 19.26 -5.62
N ALA A 65 14.48 18.89 -5.93
CA ALA A 65 14.88 18.60 -7.30
C ALA A 65 13.96 17.52 -7.88
N GLU A 66 13.44 17.76 -9.09
CA GLU A 66 12.72 16.72 -9.82
C GLU A 66 13.64 15.49 -9.96
N PRO A 67 13.13 14.28 -9.71
CA PRO A 67 13.94 13.08 -9.86
C PRO A 67 14.41 12.97 -11.31
N GLU A 68 15.73 12.94 -11.50
CA GLU A 68 16.32 12.59 -12.80
C GLU A 68 15.96 11.13 -13.12
N TYR A 69 15.00 10.94 -14.02
CA TYR A 69 14.65 9.62 -14.52
C TYR A 69 15.66 9.19 -15.59
N SER A 70 16.42 8.13 -15.30
CA SER A 70 17.24 7.47 -16.30
C SER A 70 16.37 6.97 -17.47
N PRO A 71 16.80 7.16 -18.73
CA PRO A 71 16.11 6.59 -19.89
C PRO A 71 15.96 5.07 -19.75
N LEU A 72 14.76 4.56 -20.02
CA LEU A 72 14.50 3.12 -19.97
C LEU A 72 15.40 2.39 -20.99
N PRO A 73 16.09 1.31 -20.58
CA PRO A 73 16.95 0.57 -21.48
C PRO A 73 16.13 -0.07 -22.61
N VAL A 74 16.48 0.27 -23.87
CA VAL A 74 15.89 -0.35 -25.07
C VAL A 74 16.41 -1.78 -25.19
N CYS A 75 15.68 -2.73 -24.61
CA CYS A 75 16.06 -4.14 -24.65
C CYS A 75 15.64 -4.79 -25.98
N LYS A 76 16.53 -5.61 -26.57
CA LYS A 76 16.20 -6.47 -27.70
C LYS A 76 15.13 -7.49 -27.27
N PRO A 77 14.20 -7.92 -28.17
CA PRO A 77 13.02 -8.72 -27.79
C PRO A 77 13.28 -10.06 -27.08
N GLY A 78 14.50 -10.62 -27.17
CA GLY A 78 14.87 -11.90 -26.53
C GLY A 78 15.52 -11.77 -25.14
N GLU A 79 16.16 -10.64 -24.84
CA GLU A 79 16.81 -10.38 -23.54
C GLU A 79 15.89 -9.59 -22.59
N SER A 80 14.85 -8.95 -23.15
CA SER A 80 13.91 -8.10 -22.43
C SER A 80 13.07 -8.85 -21.40
N THR A 81 12.67 -10.10 -21.65
CA THR A 81 11.77 -10.85 -20.75
C THR A 81 12.43 -11.19 -19.41
N THR A 82 13.70 -11.60 -19.45
CA THR A 82 14.48 -11.93 -18.24
C THR A 82 14.81 -10.66 -17.44
N LEU A 83 15.21 -9.58 -18.13
CA LEU A 83 15.48 -8.29 -17.50
C LEU A 83 14.22 -7.68 -16.89
N TYR A 84 13.10 -7.68 -17.60
CA TYR A 84 11.81 -7.21 -17.10
C TYR A 84 11.39 -7.96 -15.83
N SER A 85 11.51 -9.29 -15.84
CA SER A 85 11.18 -10.12 -14.66
C SER A 85 12.11 -9.87 -13.47
N ALA A 86 13.39 -9.56 -13.71
CA ALA A 86 14.32 -9.17 -12.66
C ALA A 86 13.96 -7.79 -12.08
N HIS A 87 13.68 -6.81 -12.94
CA HIS A 87 13.27 -5.47 -12.54
C HIS A 87 11.98 -5.47 -11.73
N MET A 88 10.96 -6.22 -12.16
CA MET A 88 9.70 -6.32 -11.42
C MET A 88 9.89 -6.93 -10.02
N ARG A 89 10.77 -7.92 -9.87
CA ARG A 89 11.09 -8.51 -8.55
C ARG A 89 11.83 -7.54 -7.63
N VAL A 90 12.75 -6.74 -8.18
CA VAL A 90 13.45 -5.71 -7.40
C VAL A 90 12.49 -4.59 -6.99
N ALA A 91 11.64 -4.13 -7.91
CA ALA A 91 10.62 -3.12 -7.63
C ALA A 91 9.63 -3.60 -6.57
N SER A 92 9.14 -4.84 -6.67
CA SER A 92 8.23 -5.41 -5.67
C SER A 92 8.90 -5.54 -4.31
N ALA A 93 10.15 -5.99 -4.26
CA ALA A 93 10.89 -6.11 -3.00
C ALA A 93 11.17 -4.75 -2.35
N ALA A 94 11.50 -3.73 -3.14
CA ALA A 94 11.70 -2.36 -2.66
C ALA A 94 10.38 -1.78 -2.11
N GLN A 95 9.27 -2.00 -2.81
CA GLN A 95 7.94 -1.58 -2.36
C GLN A 95 7.54 -2.27 -1.05
N SER A 96 7.72 -3.60 -0.95
CA SER A 96 7.42 -4.33 0.29
C SER A 96 8.25 -3.85 1.48
N ARG A 97 9.52 -3.46 1.27
CA ARG A 97 10.36 -2.90 2.33
C ARG A 97 9.86 -1.53 2.79
N LEU A 98 9.51 -0.66 1.85
CA LEU A 98 8.95 0.66 2.17
C LEU A 98 7.63 0.54 2.94
N GLU A 99 6.77 -0.40 2.55
CA GLU A 99 5.50 -0.69 3.23
C GLU A 99 5.73 -1.19 4.66
N ALA A 100 6.70 -2.09 4.86
CA ALA A 100 7.08 -2.57 6.19
C ALA A 100 7.64 -1.45 7.09
N ASP A 101 8.54 -0.61 6.56
CA ASP A 101 9.11 0.52 7.30
C ASP A 101 8.03 1.55 7.68
N TRP A 102 7.08 1.82 6.77
CA TRP A 102 5.94 2.70 7.04
C TRP A 102 5.05 2.15 8.15
N LEU A 103 4.72 0.85 8.11
CA LEU A 103 3.91 0.20 9.15
C LEU A 103 4.60 0.27 10.52
N ALA A 104 5.91 0.00 10.57
CA ALA A 104 6.68 0.08 11.82
C ALA A 104 6.70 1.52 12.38
N ALA A 105 6.86 2.53 11.51
CA ALA A 105 6.82 3.93 11.93
C ALA A 105 5.42 4.34 12.45
N LEU A 106 4.36 3.80 11.85
CA LEU A 106 2.98 4.05 12.27
C LEU A 106 2.70 3.42 13.64
N GLU A 107 3.13 2.17 13.86
CA GLU A 107 3.01 1.48 15.14
C GLU A 107 3.76 2.21 16.27
N ALA A 108 5.01 2.62 16.03
CA ALA A 108 5.78 3.41 17.00
C ALA A 108 5.10 4.74 17.35
N ARG A 109 4.42 5.38 16.38
CA ARG A 109 3.65 6.61 16.62
C ARG A 109 2.41 6.36 17.47
N GLU A 110 1.74 5.23 17.28
CA GLU A 110 0.59 4.84 18.10
C GLU A 110 0.98 4.60 19.56
N GLU A 111 2.13 3.95 19.81
CA GLU A 111 2.67 3.78 21.16
C GLU A 111 2.98 5.13 21.83
N GLN A 112 3.67 6.04 21.13
CA GLN A 112 3.94 7.39 21.65
C GLN A 112 2.65 8.16 21.97
N LEU A 113 1.62 8.01 21.15
CA LEU A 113 0.33 8.64 21.39
C LEU A 113 -0.38 8.06 22.63
N ALA A 114 -0.27 6.75 22.85
CA ALA A 114 -0.81 6.10 24.04
C ALA A 114 -0.12 6.59 25.32
N ASP A 115 1.21 6.66 25.30
CA ASP A 115 2.00 7.19 26.42
C ASP A 115 1.67 8.66 26.70
N TRP A 116 1.57 9.48 25.66
CA TRP A 116 1.17 10.89 25.79
C TRP A 116 -0.22 11.03 26.41
N LYS A 117 -1.21 10.25 25.95
CA LYS A 117 -2.56 10.26 26.53
C LYS A 117 -2.53 9.90 28.01
N ARG A 118 -1.74 8.90 28.38
CA ARG A 118 -1.57 8.48 29.77
C ARG A 118 -0.94 9.58 30.63
N TRP A 119 0.08 10.25 30.11
CA TRP A 119 0.68 11.42 30.76
C TRP A 119 -0.34 12.54 30.97
N CYS A 120 -1.16 12.88 29.98
CA CYS A 120 -2.20 13.90 30.10
C CYS A 120 -3.24 13.57 31.18
N ILE A 121 -3.65 12.31 31.31
CA ILE A 121 -4.59 11.88 32.35
C ILE A 121 -3.97 12.05 33.74
N THR A 122 -2.73 11.60 33.92
CA THR A 122 -2.01 11.74 35.19
C THR A 122 -1.80 13.22 35.55
N TYR A 123 -1.42 14.05 34.59
CA TYR A 123 -1.23 15.49 34.78
C TYR A 123 -2.53 16.16 35.26
N LYS A 124 -3.66 15.90 34.58
CA LYS A 124 -4.97 16.43 34.99
C LYS A 124 -5.39 15.97 36.38
N LYS A 125 -4.99 14.76 36.80
CA LYS A 125 -5.29 14.27 38.15
C LYS A 125 -4.53 15.03 39.24
N ILE A 126 -3.31 15.47 38.92
CA ILE A 126 -2.49 16.30 39.84
C ILE A 126 -3.02 17.73 39.89
N GLU A 127 -3.44 18.30 38.76
CA GLU A 127 -3.96 19.67 38.70
C GLU A 127 -5.31 19.85 39.45
N ASN A 128 -6.13 18.80 39.52
CA ASN A 128 -7.45 18.83 40.16
C ASN A 128 -7.47 18.32 41.62
N GLY A 129 -6.32 17.98 42.21
CA GLY A 129 -6.20 17.49 43.58
C GLY A 129 -5.49 18.49 44.48
#